data_AF-A0A822BW41-F1
#
_entry.id   AF-A0A822BW41-F1
#
_cell.length_a   1.000
_cell.length_b   1.000
_cell.length_c   1.000
_cell.angle_alpha   90.00
_cell.angle_beta   90.00
_cell.angle_gamma   90.00
#
_symmetry.space_group_name_H-M   'P 1'
#
loop_
_entity.id
_entity.type
_entity.pdbx_description
1 polymer ?
#
loop_
_entity_poly.entity_id
_entity_poly.type
_entity_poly.pdbx_seq_one_letter_code
_entity_poly.pdbx_strand_id
1 'polypeptide(L)' 'TDLKGDIKFDQVHFVYPSRPNRVIYKNFNLHIKSGQSVAIVG' A
#
# COMPACT_ATOMS: atom_id res chain seq x y z
N THR A 1 14.69 2.64 -20.53
CA THR A 1 13.85 1.69 -19.76
C THR A 1 12.54 2.37 -19.50
N ASP A 2 11.45 1.89 -20.07
CA ASP A 2 10.16 2.60 -20.04
C ASP A 2 9.41 2.24 -18.75
N LEU A 3 9.14 3.24 -17.90
CA LEU A 3 8.57 3.04 -16.57
C LEU A 3 7.10 3.49 -16.57
N LYS A 4 6.16 2.54 -16.43
CA LYS A 4 4.72 2.83 -16.60
C LYS A 4 4.07 3.56 -15.43
N GLY A 5 4.61 3.44 -14.22
CA GLY A 5 4.07 4.12 -13.03
C GLY A 5 2.82 3.47 -12.42
N ASP A 6 2.51 2.20 -12.74
CA ASP A 6 1.51 1.42 -12.03
C ASP A 6 2.00 1.00 -10.64
N ILE A 7 1.18 1.20 -9.61
CA ILE A 7 1.51 0.91 -8.21
C ILE A 7 0.52 -0.11 -7.66
N LYS A 8 1.02 -1.24 -7.14
CA LYS A 8 0.20 -2.28 -6.50
C LYS A 8 0.72 -2.60 -5.11
N PHE A 9 -0.17 -2.55 -4.12
CA PHE A 9 -0.04 -3.18 -2.82
C PHE A 9 -0.79 -4.51 -2.88
N ASP A 10 -0.11 -5.61 -2.54
CA ASP A 10 -0.65 -6.96 -2.60
C ASP A 10 -0.44 -7.65 -1.25
N GLN A 11 -1.54 -7.97 -0.58
CA GLN A 11 -1.58 -8.63 0.73
C GLN A 11 -0.58 -8.06 1.75
N VAL A 12 -0.49 -6.74 1.83
CA VAL A 12 0.51 -6.09 2.68
C VAL A 12 0.17 -6.29 4.16
N HIS A 13 1.15 -6.83 4.89
CA HIS A 13 1.15 -6.92 6.34
C HIS A 13 2.21 -5.98 6.90
N PHE A 14 1.78 -5.02 7.71
CA PHE A 14 2.68 -4.01 8.24
C PHE A 14 2.45 -3.77 9.73
N VAL A 15 3.57 -3.73 10.45
CA VAL A 15 3.70 -3.47 11.87
C VAL A 15 4.91 -2.56 12.05
N TYR A 16 4.78 -1.50 12.85
CA TYR A 16 5.93 -0.68 13.21
C TYR A 16 6.87 -1.48 14.14
N PRO A 17 8.19 -1.57 13.86
CA PRO A 17 9.13 -2.32 14.69
C PRO A 17 9.17 -1.86 16.17
N SER A 18 8.93 -0.57 16.41
CA SER A 18 8.85 0.00 17.76
C SER A 18 7.60 -0.41 18.55
N ARG A 19 6.57 -0.96 17.88
CA ARG A 19 5.30 -1.39 18.48
C ARG A 19 4.85 -2.72 17.85
N PRO A 20 5.57 -3.82 18.09
CA PRO A 20 5.35 -5.11 17.41
C PRO A 20 3.97 -5.71 17.67
N ASN A 21 3.33 -5.33 18.79
CA ASN A 21 2.01 -5.84 19.18
C ASN A 21 0.85 -5.12 18.49
N ARG A 22 1.11 -4.07 17.70
CA ARG A 22 0.07 -3.30 16.99
C ARG A 22 0.19 -3.47 15.49
N VAL A 23 -0.69 -4.29 14.92
CA VAL A 23 -0.83 -4.46 13.47
C VAL A 23 -1.51 -3.23 12.87
N ILE A 24 -0.85 -2.61 11.89
CA ILE A 24 -1.37 -1.43 11.18
C ILE A 24 -2.13 -1.86 9.93
N TYR A 25 -1.50 -2.72 9.12
CA TYR A 25 -2.14 -3.32 7.95
C TYR A 25 -2.09 -4.84 8.07
N LYS A 26 -3.24 -5.47 7.85
CA LYS A 26 -3.38 -6.92 7.73
C LYS A 26 -4.09 -7.21 6.42
N ASN A 27 -3.40 -7.80 5.44
CA ASN A 27 -3.92 -8.04 4.09
C ASN A 27 -4.35 -6.76 3.35
N PHE A 28 -3.57 -5.67 3.43
CA PHE A 28 -3.89 -4.45 2.68
C PHE A 28 -3.62 -4.63 1.19
N ASN A 29 -4.62 -4.34 0.36
CA ASN A 29 -4.57 -4.45 -1.09
C ASN A 29 -5.02 -3.13 -1.71
N LEU A 30 -4.23 -2.59 -2.63
CA LEU A 30 -4.54 -1.36 -3.36
C LEU A 30 -3.87 -1.40 -4.72
N HIS A 31 -4.58 -0.99 -5.77
CA HIS A 31 -4.02 -0.86 -7.10
C HIS A 31 -4.31 0.55 -7.60
N ILE A 32 -3.25 1.30 -7.85
CA ILE A 32 -3.28 2.64 -8.42
C ILE A 32 -2.73 2.54 -9.83
N LYS A 33 -3.61 2.76 -10.81
CA LYS A 33 -3.20 2.71 -12.21
C LYS A 33 -2.38 3.95 -12.58
N SER A 34 -1.51 3.81 -13.58
CA SER A 34 -0.80 4.97 -14.13
C SER A 34 -1.76 6.09 -14.53
N GLY A 35 -1.44 7.33 -14.13
CA GLY A 35 -2.26 8.52 -14.37
C GLY A 35 -3.49 8.67 -13.46
N GLN A 36 -3.75 7.73 -12.56
CA GLN A 36 -4.86 7.81 -11.60
C GLN A 36 -4.47 8.63 -10.37
N SER A 37 -5.35 9.53 -9.94
CA SER A 37 -5.27 10.16 -8.62
C SER A 37 -6.13 9.39 -7.61
N VAL A 38 -5.56 9.02 -6.48
CA VAL A 38 -6.26 8.30 -5.40
C VAL A 38 -6.13 9.11 -4.12
N ALA A 39 -7.25 9.42 -3.48
CA ALA A 39 -7.29 9.98 -2.14
C ALA A 39 -7.41 8.84 -1.11
N ILE A 40 -6.50 8.83 -0.14
CA ILE A 40 -6.59 7.94 1.01
C ILE A 40 -7.32 8.70 2.11
N VAL A 41 -8.44 8.15 2.57
CA VAL A 41 -9.22 8.67 3.69
C VAL A 41 -9.30 7.60 4.78
N GLY A 42 -9.29 8.04 6.03
CA GLY A 42 -9.29 7.17 7.21
C GLY A 42 -9.56 7.98 8.46
#